data_AF-A0A6A2YGB9-F1
#
_entry.id   AF-A0A6A2YGB9-F1
#
_cell.length_a   1.000
_cell.length_b   1.000
_cell.length_c   1.000
_cell.angle_alpha   90.00
_cell.angle_beta   90.00
_cell.angle_gamma   90.00
#
_symmetry.space_group_name_H-M   'P 1'
#
loop_
_entity.id
_entity.type
_entity.pdbx_description
1 polymer ?
#
loop_
_entity_poly.entity_id
_entity_poly.type
_entity_poly.pdbx_seq_one_letter_code
_entity_poly.pdbx_strand_id
1 'polypeptide(L)'
;MLENGKLFIGGISWDTNEDRLKDFSSFGEVVEAVIMKDRTTGRARGFGFIVFADPVVAERVIKEKHNIDGRMVEAKKAVPRDDQNITSRSTSSIHGSLVQAAQERFL
;
A
#
# COMPACT_ATOMS: atom_id res chain seq x y z
N MET A 1 19.11 -8.24 7.57
CA MET A 1 17.67 -8.24 7.24
C MET A 1 17.42 -7.24 6.11
N LEU A 2 17.74 -7.63 4.88
CA LEU A 2 17.46 -6.89 3.64
C LEU A 2 16.34 -7.63 2.89
N GLU A 3 15.31 -8.09 3.62
CA GLU A 3 14.53 -9.27 3.21
C GLU A 3 13.37 -9.02 2.26
N ASN A 4 13.26 -7.84 1.68
CA ASN A 4 12.18 -7.57 0.77
C ASN A 4 12.53 -6.35 -0.05
N GLY A 5 12.98 -6.56 -1.30
CA GLY A 5 13.11 -5.52 -2.33
C GLY A 5 11.78 -4.82 -2.67
N LYS A 6 10.76 -4.95 -1.81
CA LYS A 6 9.44 -4.36 -1.92
C LYS A 6 9.43 -2.94 -1.38
N LEU A 7 9.04 -2.01 -2.24
CA LEU A 7 8.88 -0.60 -1.91
C LEU A 7 7.41 -0.20 -1.98
N PHE A 8 7.02 0.68 -1.07
CA PHE A 8 5.83 1.51 -1.20
C PHE A 8 6.17 2.74 -2.06
N ILE A 9 5.33 3.03 -3.04
CA ILE A 9 5.41 4.22 -3.89
C ILE A 9 4.15 5.06 -3.68
N GLY A 10 4.28 6.21 -3.03
CA GLY A 10 3.16 7.11 -2.69
C GLY A 10 3.16 8.41 -3.46
N GLY A 11 1.99 9.05 -3.57
CA GLY A 11 1.84 10.37 -4.20
C GLY A 11 1.72 10.32 -5.72
N ILE A 12 1.45 9.15 -6.29
CA ILE A 12 1.22 8.97 -7.73
C ILE A 12 -0.14 9.55 -8.15
N SER A 13 -0.29 9.85 -9.44
CA SER A 13 -1.57 10.31 -9.99
C SER A 13 -2.63 9.21 -9.90
N TRP A 14 -3.91 9.60 -9.91
CA TRP A 14 -5.01 8.63 -10.00
C TRP A 14 -5.09 7.95 -11.36
N ASP A 15 -4.50 8.58 -12.38
CA ASP A 15 -4.39 8.03 -13.74
C ASP A 15 -3.12 7.17 -13.93
N THR A 16 -2.21 7.15 -12.95
CA THR A 16 -1.00 6.33 -13.00
C THR A 16 -1.35 4.84 -12.93
N ASN A 17 -0.76 4.05 -13.83
CA ASN A 17 -0.95 2.61 -13.91
C ASN A 17 0.33 1.83 -13.55
N GLU A 18 0.22 0.50 -13.56
CA GLU A 18 1.32 -0.41 -13.23
C GLU A 18 2.53 -0.26 -14.18
N ASP A 19 2.32 0.11 -15.44
CA ASP A 19 3.41 0.28 -16.41
C ASP A 19 4.27 1.50 -16.08
N ARG A 20 3.69 2.58 -15.55
CA ARG A 20 4.46 3.72 -15.03
C ARG A 20 5.34 3.35 -13.84
N LEU A 21 4.90 2.41 -13.01
CA LEU A 21 5.74 1.90 -11.92
C LEU A 21 6.85 0.99 -12.44
N LYS A 22 6.74 0.42 -13.64
CA LYS A 22 7.84 -0.34 -14.25
C LYS A 22 8.96 0.56 -14.77
N ASP A 23 8.77 1.88 -14.89
CA ASP A 23 9.86 2.80 -15.27
C ASP A 23 11.03 2.78 -14.25
N PHE A 24 10.76 2.32 -13.02
CA PHE A 24 11.78 1.99 -12.03
C PHE A 24 12.72 0.85 -12.45
N SER A 25 12.43 0.13 -13.55
CA SER A 25 13.32 -0.87 -14.13
C SER A 25 14.67 -0.31 -14.56
N SER A 26 14.76 1.01 -14.72
CA SER A 26 16.02 1.74 -14.93
C SER A 26 17.02 1.58 -13.77
N PHE A 27 16.56 1.30 -12.55
CA PHE A 27 17.41 1.07 -11.38
C PHE A 27 17.81 -0.40 -11.22
N GLY A 28 17.03 -1.33 -11.77
CA GLY A 28 17.22 -2.78 -11.68
C GLY A 28 15.95 -3.54 -12.01
N GLU A 29 16.01 -4.87 -12.10
CA GLU A 29 14.86 -5.69 -12.48
C GLU A 29 13.68 -5.55 -11.50
N VAL A 30 12.54 -5.10 -12.00
CA VAL A 30 11.27 -5.02 -11.28
C VAL A 30 10.50 -6.32 -11.54
N VAL A 31 10.34 -7.15 -10.51
CA VAL A 31 9.64 -8.45 -10.59
C VAL A 31 8.13 -8.30 -10.44
N GLU A 32 7.67 -7.26 -9.73
CA GLU A 32 6.25 -7.00 -9.52
C GLU A 32 5.99 -5.50 -9.43
N ALA A 33 4.88 -5.04 -10.02
CA ALA A 33 4.38 -3.68 -9.89
C ALA A 33 2.85 -3.72 -9.76
N VAL A 34 2.30 -3.04 -8.76
CA VAL A 34 0.87 -3.07 -8.44
C VAL A 34 0.38 -1.69 -8.01
N ILE A 35 -0.74 -1.24 -8.57
CA ILE A 35 -1.45 -0.03 -8.13
C ILE A 35 -2.57 -0.45 -7.17
N MET A 36 -2.59 0.14 -5.98
CA MET A 36 -3.67 -0.13 -5.04
C MET A 36 -4.92 0.62 -5.47
N LYS A 37 -5.96 -0.14 -5.79
CA LYS A 37 -7.26 0.39 -6.22
C LYS A 37 -8.30 0.16 -5.13
N ASP A 38 -9.27 1.07 -5.03
CA ASP A 38 -10.45 0.86 -4.21
C ASP A 38 -11.28 -0.27 -4.81
N ARG A 39 -11.66 -1.26 -3.99
CA ARG A 39 -12.29 -2.49 -4.50
C ARG A 39 -13.71 -2.25 -5.02
N THR A 40 -14.38 -1.22 -4.54
CA THR A 40 -15.77 -0.92 -4.91
C THR A 40 -15.84 -0.09 -6.19
N THR A 41 -14.97 0.92 -6.30
CA THR A 41 -14.99 1.90 -7.39
C THR A 41 -13.96 1.62 -8.48
N GLY A 42 -12.98 0.76 -8.22
CA GLY A 42 -11.85 0.48 -9.12
C GLY A 42 -10.84 1.62 -9.25
N ARG A 43 -11.05 2.74 -8.57
CA ARG A 43 -10.19 3.94 -8.68
C ARG A 43 -8.88 3.75 -7.94
N ALA A 44 -7.79 4.26 -8.53
CA ALA A 44 -6.48 4.25 -7.88
C ALA A 44 -6.51 5.05 -6.57
N ARG A 45 -5.79 4.55 -5.56
CA ARG A 45 -5.71 5.17 -4.23
C ARG A 45 -4.55 6.15 -4.07
N GLY A 46 -3.86 6.49 -5.16
CA GLY A 46 -2.69 7.38 -5.15
C GLY A 46 -1.42 6.74 -4.60
N PHE A 47 -1.34 5.41 -4.58
CA PHE A 47 -0.12 4.67 -4.22
C PHE A 47 -0.09 3.28 -4.85
N GLY A 48 1.10 2.70 -4.90
CA GLY A 48 1.36 1.35 -5.37
C GLY A 48 2.54 0.71 -4.66
N PHE A 49 2.88 -0.49 -5.10
CA PHE A 49 4.07 -1.21 -4.67
C PHE A 49 4.85 -1.69 -5.87
N ILE A 50 6.17 -1.71 -5.71
CA ILE A 50 7.08 -2.39 -6.63
C ILE A 50 7.94 -3.37 -5.85
N VAL A 51 8.36 -4.45 -6.49
CA VAL A 51 9.31 -5.41 -5.93
C VAL A 51 10.48 -5.49 -6.89
N PHE A 52 11.70 -5.26 -6.39
CA PHE A 52 12.93 -5.48 -7.13
C PHE A 52 13.46 -6.90 -6.88
N ALA A 53 14.10 -7.47 -7.90
CA ALA A 53 14.82 -8.74 -7.78
C ALA A 53 15.99 -8.63 -6.78
N ASP A 54 16.70 -7.49 -6.79
CA ASP A 54 17.81 -7.20 -5.88
C ASP A 54 17.38 -6.20 -4.79
N PRO A 55 17.37 -6.58 -3.50
CA PRO A 55 17.01 -5.67 -2.41
C PRO A 55 17.98 -4.49 -2.25
N VAL A 56 19.22 -4.58 -2.74
CA VAL A 56 20.17 -3.46 -2.72
C VAL A 56 19.72 -2.34 -3.66
N VAL A 57 19.07 -2.67 -4.78
CA VAL A 57 18.47 -1.67 -5.69
C VAL A 57 17.39 -0.89 -4.95
N ALA A 58 16.53 -1.58 -4.20
CA ALA A 58 15.48 -0.96 -3.42
C ALA A 58 16.03 0.07 -2.41
N GLU A 59 17.17 -0.21 -1.77
CA GLU A 59 17.82 0.74 -0.85
C GLU A 59 18.38 2.00 -1.53
N ARG A 60 18.82 1.88 -2.79
CA ARG A 60 19.26 3.04 -3.58
C ARG A 60 18.06 3.89 -3.97
N VAL A 61 17.00 3.26 -4.46
CA VAL A 61 15.76 3.94 -4.87
C VAL A 61 15.18 4.76 -3.72
N ILE A 62 15.16 4.26 -2.48
CA ILE A 62 14.64 5.03 -1.32
C ILE A 62 15.44 6.34 -1.07
N LYS A 63 16.71 6.40 -1.44
CA LYS A 63 17.59 7.55 -1.18
C LYS A 63 17.48 8.64 -2.25
N GLU A 64 16.85 8.33 -3.37
CA GLU A 64 16.73 9.21 -4.53
C GLU A 64 15.34 9.84 -4.63
N LYS A 65 15.26 10.94 -5.39
CA LYS A 65 14.00 11.64 -5.69
C LYS A 65 13.44 11.11 -7.00
N HIS A 66 12.14 10.83 -7.02
CA HIS A 66 11.47 10.23 -8.17
C HIS A 66 10.34 11.10 -8.67
N ASN A 67 10.11 11.05 -9.98
CA ASN A 67 9.01 11.72 -10.65
C ASN A 67 8.25 10.71 -11.52
N ILE A 68 6.92 10.71 -11.41
CA ILE A 68 6.03 9.92 -12.26
C ILE A 68 4.91 10.84 -12.75
N ASP A 69 4.67 10.86 -14.06
CA ASP A 69 3.64 11.70 -14.69
C ASP A 69 3.74 13.19 -14.28
N GLY A 70 4.95 13.71 -14.10
CA GLY A 70 5.19 15.09 -13.67
C GLY A 70 4.98 15.34 -12.18
N ARG A 71 4.68 14.32 -11.36
CA ARG A 71 4.50 14.44 -9.92
C ARG A 71 5.69 13.85 -9.16
N MET A 72 6.14 14.56 -8.13
CA MET A 72 7.11 14.01 -7.17
C MET A 72 6.45 12.90 -6.36
N VAL A 73 7.11 11.75 -6.29
CA VAL A 73 6.61 10.57 -5.56
C VAL A 73 7.55 10.21 -4.42
N GLU A 74 7.01 9.50 -3.43
CA GLU A 74 7.74 9.04 -2.27
C GLU A 74 7.99 7.53 -2.34
N ALA A 75 9.25 7.11 -2.24
CA ALA A 75 9.64 5.71 -2.15
C ALA A 75 10.08 5.36 -0.72
N LYS A 76 9.48 4.31 -0.12
CA LYS A 76 9.78 3.84 1.24
C LYS A 76 9.83 2.32 1.29
N LYS A 77 10.54 1.75 2.27
CA LYS A 77 10.45 0.31 2.57
C LYS A 77 8.99 -0.05 2.82
N ALA A 78 8.48 -1.08 2.14
CA ALA A 78 7.13 -1.52 2.38
C ALA A 78 7.02 -2.12 3.79
N VAL A 79 6.05 -1.65 4.56
CA VAL A 79 5.71 -2.29 5.84
C VAL A 79 4.89 -3.53 5.51
N PRO A 80 5.29 -4.74 5.95
CA PRO A 80 4.46 -5.91 5.85
C PRO A 80 3.11 -5.60 6.47
N ARG A 81 2.03 -5.78 5.71
CA ARG A 81 0.72 -5.89 6.33
C ARG A 81 0.60 -7.35 6.73
N ASP A 82 0.51 -7.63 8.01
CA ASP A 82 -0.08 -8.90 8.44
C ASP A 82 -1.43 -9.02 7.72
N ASP A 83 -1.60 -10.10 6.96
CA ASP A 83 -2.79 -10.42 6.18
C ASP A 83 -3.99 -10.63 7.12
N GLN A 84 -4.49 -9.55 7.72
CA GLN A 84 -5.75 -9.53 8.46
C GLN A 84 -6.87 -9.20 7.47
N ASN A 85 -7.31 -10.27 6.80
CA ASN A 85 -8.67 -10.55 6.39
C ASN A 85 -9.33 -9.61 5.35
N ILE A 86 -9.48 -10.17 4.15
CA ILE A 86 -10.56 -9.86 3.20
C ILE A 86 -11.91 -10.19 3.86
N THR A 87 -12.41 -9.33 4.74
CA THR A 87 -13.84 -9.30 5.11
C THR A 87 -14.28 -7.86 5.26
N SER A 88 -15.18 -7.47 4.37
CA SER A 88 -15.98 -6.26 4.35
C SER A 88 -16.35 -5.73 5.74
N ARG A 89 -16.17 -4.43 5.98
CA ARG A 89 -17.18 -3.57 6.64
C ARG A 89 -16.84 -2.09 6.53
N SER A 90 -17.65 -1.42 5.72
CA SER A 90 -17.95 0.00 5.71
C SER A 90 -18.35 0.50 7.10
N THR A 91 -18.04 1.77 7.41
CA THR A 91 -18.72 2.69 8.37
C THR A 91 -18.84 2.21 9.83
N SER A 92 -18.54 2.95 10.89
CA SER A 92 -18.82 4.36 11.17
C SER A 92 -18.21 4.68 12.54
N SER A 93 -17.72 5.91 12.67
CA SER A 93 -17.45 6.57 13.93
C SER A 93 -18.69 6.61 14.84
N ILE A 94 -18.44 6.47 16.16
CA ILE A 94 -19.21 7.07 17.28
C ILE A 94 -20.64 6.54 17.51
N HIS A 95 -20.79 5.55 18.42
CA HIS A 95 -21.76 5.61 19.53
C HIS A 95 -21.62 4.43 20.50
N GLY A 96 -21.70 4.71 21.79
CA GLY A 96 -22.46 3.84 22.70
C GLY A 96 -21.70 2.85 23.57
N SER A 97 -21.38 3.33 24.77
CA SER A 97 -21.73 2.70 26.05
C SER A 97 -20.95 1.47 26.53
N LEU A 98 -20.28 1.73 27.65
CA LEU A 98 -19.76 0.82 28.68
C LEU A 98 -20.55 -0.49 28.85
N VAL A 99 -19.78 -1.56 28.88
CA VAL A 99 -20.12 -2.90 29.36
C VAL A 99 -20.39 -2.86 30.87
N GLN A 100 -21.57 -3.29 31.31
CA GLN A 100 -21.81 -3.90 32.63
C GLN A 100 -23.11 -4.74 32.50
N ALA A 101 -23.01 -6.02 32.16
CA ALA A 101 -22.95 -7.17 33.07
C ALA A 101 -24.32 -7.58 33.68
N ALA A 102 -24.65 -8.87 33.50
CA ALA A 102 -25.44 -9.75 34.37
C ALA A 102 -26.95 -9.41 34.58
N GLN A 103 -27.92 -10.33 34.66
CA GLN A 103 -28.03 -11.78 34.55
C GLN A 103 -29.55 -12.09 34.56
N GLU A 104 -29.97 -13.03 33.72
CA GLU A 104 -31.18 -13.88 33.80
C GLU A 104 -32.53 -13.27 34.26
N ARG A 105 -33.43 -13.06 33.29
CA ARG A 105 -34.89 -13.10 33.50
C ARG A 105 -35.33 -14.56 33.63
N PHE A 106 -36.11 -14.90 34.67
CA PHE A 106 -37.36 -15.69 34.65
C PHE A 106 -37.67 -16.27 36.05
N LEU A 107 -38.26 -15.45 36.91
CA LEU A 107 -39.57 -15.63 37.57
C LEU A 107 -39.94 -14.33 38.30
#